data_AF-A0A526ZI95-F1
#
_entry.id   AF-A0A526ZI95-F1
#
_cell.length_a   1.000
_cell.length_b   1.000
_cell.length_c   1.000
_cell.angle_alpha   90.00
_cell.angle_beta   90.00
_cell.angle_gamma   90.00
#
_symmetry.space_group_name_H-M   'P 1'
#
loop_
_entity.id
_entity.type
_entity.pdbx_description
1 polymer ?
#
loop_
_entity_poly.entity_id
_entity_poly.type
_entity_poly.pdbx_seq_one_letter_code
_entity_poly.pdbx_strand_id
1 'polypeptide(L)'
;TLVEDPKSKEVINALGYQNITGNLAMEGTWQPADGKMELSKYDIAVDNAGTLGMTFGFGGYTLDVIKSLQEMQKKMAAQPEGADNSAQGMAMLGVLQQLSFNSASIRFDDDSLTNKVLDYVGKQQGMSGKDVANQAKAVVPFGMAQLNNPELTAQVSAAVGKYLDDPQSIEILAEPPAAVPFALIMAGAMSNPADLTKTLGVTVKANED
;
A
#
# COMPACT_ATOMS: atom_id res chain seq x y z
N THR A 1 4.39 -14.33 25.19
CA THR A 1 3.96 -12.91 25.23
C THR A 1 4.57 -12.22 24.03
N LEU A 2 3.77 -11.91 23.00
CA LEU A 2 4.26 -11.49 21.67
C LEU A 2 4.70 -10.01 21.57
N VAL A 3 4.45 -9.21 22.60
CA VAL A 3 4.83 -7.79 22.64
C VAL A 3 5.60 -7.55 23.92
N GLU A 4 6.84 -7.06 23.82
CA GLU A 4 7.72 -6.80 24.97
C GLU A 4 7.75 -5.30 25.34
N ASP A 5 7.56 -4.42 24.37
CA ASP A 5 7.59 -2.97 24.55
C ASP A 5 6.43 -2.46 25.43
N PRO A 6 6.71 -1.73 26.54
CA PRO A 6 5.69 -1.26 27.48
C PRO A 6 4.65 -0.31 26.87
N LYS A 7 5.06 0.57 25.94
CA LYS A 7 4.15 1.52 25.29
C LYS A 7 3.19 0.80 24.36
N SER A 8 3.70 -0.18 23.61
CA SER A 8 2.90 -1.03 22.74
C SER A 8 1.86 -1.84 23.53
N LYS A 9 2.23 -2.37 24.71
CA LYS A 9 1.26 -3.03 25.61
C LYS A 9 0.18 -2.08 26.11
N GLU A 10 0.54 -0.85 26.49
CA GLU A 10 -0.41 0.16 26.95
C GLU A 10 -1.45 0.49 25.87
N VAL A 11 -1.01 0.68 24.62
CA VAL A 11 -1.88 0.92 23.47
C VAL A 11 -2.79 -0.27 23.21
N ILE A 12 -2.25 -1.50 23.15
CA ILE A 12 -3.04 -2.72 22.92
C ILE A 12 -4.11 -2.90 24.00
N ASN A 13 -3.76 -2.65 25.26
CA ASN A 13 -4.69 -2.69 26.38
C ASN A 13 -5.77 -1.61 26.27
N ALA A 14 -5.39 -0.39 25.89
CA ALA A 14 -6.32 0.72 25.76
C ALA A 14 -7.33 0.51 24.62
N LEU A 15 -6.93 -0.18 23.54
CA LEU A 15 -7.81 -0.53 22.42
C LEU A 15 -8.67 -1.78 22.69
N GLY A 16 -8.30 -2.58 23.69
CA GLY A 16 -9.03 -3.77 24.14
C GLY A 16 -8.65 -5.07 23.42
N TYR A 17 -7.54 -5.11 22.70
CA TYR A 17 -7.10 -6.28 21.90
C TYR A 17 -6.13 -7.19 22.64
N GLN A 18 -6.52 -7.65 23.83
CA GLN A 18 -5.66 -8.46 24.70
C GLN A 18 -5.43 -9.88 24.17
N ASN A 19 -6.43 -10.42 23.46
CA ASN A 19 -6.33 -11.66 22.70
C ASN A 19 -6.50 -11.30 21.23
N ILE A 20 -5.42 -11.43 20.45
CA ILE A 20 -5.43 -11.18 19.01
C ILE A 20 -5.67 -12.52 18.33
N THR A 21 -6.86 -12.68 17.75
CA THR A 21 -7.22 -13.79 16.87
C THR A 21 -7.56 -13.23 15.49
N GLY A 22 -7.45 -14.05 14.47
CA GLY A 22 -7.63 -13.61 13.10
C GLY A 22 -7.22 -14.68 12.10
N ASN A 23 -7.27 -14.33 10.83
CA ASN A 23 -6.91 -15.23 9.75
C ASN A 23 -6.10 -14.51 8.67
N LEU A 24 -5.32 -15.31 7.95
CA LEU A 24 -4.62 -14.89 6.76
C LEU A 24 -5.17 -15.67 5.58
N ALA A 25 -5.61 -14.97 4.54
CA ALA A 25 -6.05 -15.57 3.28
C ALA A 25 -5.22 -15.00 2.13
N MET A 26 -4.75 -15.88 1.26
CA MET A 26 -3.92 -15.49 0.12
C MET A 26 -4.34 -16.28 -1.11
N GLU A 27 -4.61 -15.58 -2.20
CA GLU A 27 -4.94 -16.15 -3.50
C GLU A 27 -4.15 -15.43 -4.57
N GLY A 28 -3.60 -16.20 -5.51
CA GLY A 28 -2.90 -15.62 -6.63
C GLY A 28 -2.69 -16.62 -7.76
N THR A 29 -2.37 -16.10 -8.92
CA THR A 29 -2.09 -16.85 -10.13
C THR A 29 -0.78 -16.39 -10.74
N TRP A 30 -0.10 -17.33 -11.39
CA TRP A 30 1.08 -17.04 -12.18
C TRP A 30 1.06 -17.86 -13.46
N GLN A 31 1.20 -17.17 -14.59
CA GLN A 31 1.30 -17.78 -15.90
C GLN A 31 2.75 -17.68 -16.40
N PRO A 32 3.51 -18.80 -16.47
CA PRO A 32 4.92 -18.75 -16.85
C PRO A 32 5.18 -18.30 -18.29
N ALA A 33 4.19 -18.45 -19.18
CA ALA A 33 4.34 -18.20 -20.61
C ALA A 33 4.47 -16.70 -20.94
N ASP A 34 3.65 -15.85 -20.31
CA ASP A 34 3.67 -14.39 -20.47
C ASP A 34 4.14 -13.67 -19.20
N GLY A 35 4.42 -14.42 -18.13
CA GLY A 35 4.85 -13.88 -16.85
C GLY A 35 3.78 -13.06 -16.14
N LYS A 36 2.49 -13.25 -16.48
CA LYS A 36 1.40 -12.58 -15.77
C LYS A 36 1.30 -13.13 -14.36
N MET A 37 1.53 -12.27 -13.38
CA MET A 37 1.33 -12.51 -11.95
C MET A 37 0.14 -11.70 -11.47
N GLU A 38 -0.73 -12.34 -10.72
CA GLU A 38 -1.87 -11.68 -10.10
C GLU A 38 -1.99 -12.21 -8.67
N LEU A 39 -1.76 -11.35 -7.69
CA LEU A 39 -2.16 -11.57 -6.31
C LEU A 39 -3.56 -10.99 -6.16
N SER A 40 -4.57 -11.82 -6.34
CA SER A 40 -5.98 -11.43 -6.32
C SER A 40 -6.52 -11.26 -4.89
N LYS A 41 -5.84 -11.85 -3.89
CA LYS A 41 -6.21 -11.73 -2.49
C LYS A 41 -4.98 -11.84 -1.58
N TYR A 42 -4.84 -10.89 -0.66
CA TYR A 42 -3.92 -10.99 0.46
C TYR A 42 -4.57 -10.26 1.63
N ASP A 43 -5.31 -11.01 2.43
CA ASP A 43 -6.12 -10.46 3.51
C ASP A 43 -5.52 -10.87 4.86
N ILE A 44 -5.27 -9.87 5.68
CA ILE A 44 -4.95 -10.03 7.10
C ILE A 44 -6.16 -9.52 7.87
N ALA A 45 -6.96 -10.44 8.38
CA ALA A 45 -8.12 -10.13 9.22
C ALA A 45 -7.76 -10.31 10.69
N VAL A 46 -8.14 -9.34 11.52
CA VAL A 46 -7.99 -9.39 12.98
C VAL A 46 -9.37 -9.21 13.60
N ASP A 47 -9.79 -10.20 14.38
CA ASP A 47 -11.13 -10.28 14.94
C ASP A 47 -11.47 -9.02 15.76
N ASN A 48 -12.63 -8.43 15.45
CA ASN A 48 -13.14 -7.20 16.05
C ASN A 48 -12.29 -5.95 15.79
N ALA A 49 -11.22 -6.02 14.98
CA ALA A 49 -10.44 -4.85 14.58
C ALA A 49 -10.77 -4.44 13.15
N GLY A 50 -10.58 -5.36 12.21
CA GLY A 50 -10.79 -5.13 10.79
C GLY A 50 -9.90 -6.02 9.92
N THR A 51 -10.00 -5.82 8.61
CA THR A 51 -9.26 -6.58 7.61
C THR A 51 -8.43 -5.64 6.74
N LEU A 52 -7.13 -5.92 6.63
CA LEU A 52 -6.25 -5.29 5.64
C LEU A 52 -6.13 -6.21 4.42
N GLY A 53 -6.72 -5.79 3.31
CA GLY A 53 -6.64 -6.44 2.01
C GLY A 53 -5.61 -5.77 1.11
N MET A 54 -4.84 -6.57 0.37
CA MET A 54 -3.92 -6.10 -0.65
C MET A 54 -4.03 -6.95 -1.91
N THR A 55 -3.98 -6.30 -3.07
CA THR A 55 -3.92 -6.97 -4.37
C THR A 55 -2.84 -6.35 -5.23
N PHE A 56 -2.23 -7.16 -6.10
CA PHE A 56 -1.18 -6.70 -7.01
C PHE A 56 -1.26 -7.45 -8.33
N GLY A 57 -1.13 -6.74 -9.44
CA GLY A 57 -1.02 -7.28 -10.78
C GLY A 57 0.23 -6.77 -11.47
N PHE A 58 1.06 -7.68 -11.96
CA PHE A 58 2.23 -7.32 -12.76
C PHE A 58 2.49 -8.33 -13.88
N GLY A 59 3.07 -7.84 -14.96
CA GLY A 59 3.42 -8.61 -16.15
C GLY A 59 4.92 -8.76 -16.31
N GLY A 60 5.29 -9.75 -17.13
CA GLY A 60 6.69 -10.00 -17.48
C GLY A 60 7.52 -10.66 -16.40
N TYR A 61 6.90 -11.18 -15.34
CA TYR A 61 7.56 -12.02 -14.34
C TYR A 61 7.78 -13.44 -14.88
N THR A 62 8.63 -13.54 -15.90
CA THR A 62 8.92 -14.80 -16.60
C THR A 62 10.01 -15.61 -15.88
N LEU A 63 10.18 -16.86 -16.26
CA LEU A 63 11.28 -17.70 -15.78
C LEU A 63 12.66 -17.09 -16.05
N ASP A 64 12.81 -16.35 -17.15
CA ASP A 64 14.08 -15.70 -17.51
C ASP A 64 14.36 -14.49 -16.61
N VAL A 65 13.33 -13.72 -16.25
CA VAL A 65 13.45 -12.67 -15.21
C VAL A 65 13.84 -13.28 -13.87
N ILE A 66 13.19 -14.36 -13.44
CA ILE A 66 13.47 -15.02 -12.17
C ILE A 66 14.93 -15.51 -12.12
N LYS A 67 15.40 -16.18 -13.19
CA LYS A 67 16.80 -16.61 -13.28
C LYS A 67 17.76 -15.42 -13.23
N SER A 68 17.46 -14.34 -13.96
CA SER A 68 18.28 -13.13 -13.99
C SER A 68 18.39 -12.50 -12.60
N LEU A 69 17.28 -12.42 -11.86
CA LEU A 69 17.26 -11.92 -10.47
C LEU A 69 18.05 -12.82 -9.53
N GLN A 70 17.92 -14.15 -9.64
CA GLN A 70 18.67 -15.10 -8.82
C GLN A 70 20.18 -15.02 -9.08
N GLU A 71 20.60 -14.89 -10.33
CA GLU A 71 22.01 -14.72 -10.68
C GLU A 71 22.56 -13.39 -10.17
N MET A 72 21.78 -12.32 -10.28
CA MET A 72 22.14 -11.01 -9.74
C MET A 72 22.30 -11.06 -8.21
N GLN A 73 21.36 -11.68 -7.49
CA GLN A 73 21.43 -11.83 -6.04
C GLN A 73 22.67 -12.62 -5.61
N LYS A 74 23.00 -13.72 -6.31
CA LYS A 74 24.22 -14.49 -6.06
C LYS A 74 25.49 -13.67 -6.29
N LYS A 75 25.53 -12.88 -7.37
CA LYS A 75 26.68 -12.00 -7.68
C LYS A 75 26.85 -10.91 -6.62
N MET A 76 25.75 -10.30 -6.16
CA MET A 76 25.79 -9.29 -5.09
C MET A 76 26.27 -9.87 -3.76
N ALA A 77 25.79 -11.06 -3.38
CA ALA A 77 26.20 -11.72 -2.14
C ALA A 77 27.69 -12.13 -2.14
N ALA A 78 28.27 -12.34 -3.32
CA ALA A 78 29.67 -12.71 -3.51
C ALA A 78 30.61 -11.50 -3.72
N GLN A 79 30.07 -10.29 -3.88
CA GLN A 79 30.88 -9.09 -4.16
C GLN A 79 31.44 -8.48 -2.86
N PRO A 80 32.73 -8.06 -2.85
CA PRO A 80 33.28 -7.27 -1.76
C PRO A 80 32.57 -5.91 -1.64
N GLU A 81 32.43 -5.40 -0.42
CA GLU A 81 31.94 -4.04 -0.18
C GLU A 81 32.81 -3.02 -0.94
N GLY A 82 32.17 -2.16 -1.75
CA GLY A 82 32.85 -1.14 -2.55
C GLY A 82 33.27 -1.57 -3.97
N ALA A 83 32.90 -2.78 -4.42
CA ALA A 83 33.07 -3.18 -5.82
C ALA A 83 32.23 -2.32 -6.78
N ASP A 84 32.68 -2.19 -8.03
CA ASP A 84 31.93 -1.48 -9.07
C ASP A 84 30.57 -2.16 -9.32
N ASN A 85 29.51 -1.36 -9.23
CA ASN A 85 28.12 -1.77 -9.37
C ASN A 85 27.51 -1.37 -10.72
N SER A 86 28.32 -0.83 -11.64
CA SER A 86 27.88 -0.36 -12.96
C SER A 86 27.23 -1.46 -13.80
N ALA A 87 27.81 -2.66 -13.83
CA ALA A 87 27.28 -3.81 -14.57
C ALA A 87 25.94 -4.32 -13.99
N GLN A 88 25.78 -4.22 -12.67
CA GLN A 88 24.59 -4.59 -11.92
C GLN A 88 23.46 -3.60 -12.21
N GLY A 89 23.77 -2.30 -12.27
CA GLY A 89 22.84 -1.26 -12.69
C GLY A 89 22.29 -1.53 -14.09
N MET A 90 23.15 -1.90 -15.04
CA MET A 90 22.71 -2.26 -16.40
C MET A 90 21.89 -3.55 -16.45
N ALA A 91 22.25 -4.58 -15.67
CA ALA A 91 21.46 -5.81 -15.57
C ALA A 91 20.09 -5.56 -14.96
N MET A 92 19.99 -4.70 -13.93
CA MET A 92 18.73 -4.29 -13.33
C MET A 92 17.85 -3.52 -14.31
N LEU A 93 18.43 -2.62 -15.11
CA LEU A 93 17.70 -1.95 -16.18
C LEU A 93 17.12 -2.96 -17.17
N GLY A 94 17.88 -3.98 -17.58
CA GLY A 94 17.39 -5.05 -18.45
C GLY A 94 16.19 -5.81 -17.87
N VAL A 95 16.22 -6.11 -16.56
CA VAL A 95 15.08 -6.74 -15.86
C VAL A 95 13.87 -5.80 -15.79
N LEU A 96 14.07 -4.53 -15.43
CA LEU A 96 13.00 -3.54 -15.32
C LEU A 96 12.29 -3.26 -16.66
N GLN A 97 12.99 -3.40 -17.78
CA GLN A 97 12.39 -3.28 -19.12
C GLN A 97 11.39 -4.40 -19.43
N GLN A 98 11.51 -5.55 -18.76
CA GLN A 98 10.62 -6.69 -18.98
C GLN A 98 9.39 -6.63 -18.08
N LEU A 99 9.41 -5.85 -17.00
CA LEU A 99 8.33 -5.77 -16.02
C LEU A 99 7.31 -4.69 -16.38
N SER A 100 6.03 -5.02 -16.21
CA SER A 100 4.93 -4.06 -16.33
C SER A 100 4.05 -4.07 -15.08
N PHE A 101 3.58 -2.90 -14.69
CA PHE A 101 2.56 -2.72 -13.66
C PHE A 101 1.18 -2.80 -14.29
N ASN A 102 0.27 -3.56 -13.68
CA ASN A 102 -1.11 -3.69 -14.16
C ASN A 102 -2.09 -3.10 -13.17
N SER A 103 -1.99 -3.48 -11.90
CA SER A 103 -2.88 -2.97 -10.85
C SER A 103 -2.24 -3.13 -9.47
N ALA A 104 -2.70 -2.32 -8.52
CA ALA A 104 -2.50 -2.56 -7.10
C ALA A 104 -3.67 -1.97 -6.32
N SER A 105 -4.11 -2.66 -5.27
CA SER A 105 -5.06 -2.12 -4.31
C SER A 105 -4.58 -2.35 -2.88
N ILE A 106 -4.86 -1.38 -2.02
CA ILE A 106 -4.78 -1.51 -0.58
C ILE A 106 -6.14 -1.10 -0.03
N ARG A 107 -6.81 -2.04 0.64
CA ARG A 107 -8.12 -1.84 1.23
C ARG A 107 -8.07 -2.14 2.73
N PHE A 108 -8.73 -1.31 3.51
CA PHE A 108 -8.99 -1.61 4.91
C PHE A 108 -10.50 -1.62 5.14
N ASP A 109 -11.01 -2.73 5.64
CA ASP A 109 -12.39 -2.90 6.11
C ASP A 109 -12.38 -2.82 7.64
N ASP A 110 -13.07 -1.84 8.22
CA ASP A 110 -13.10 -1.57 9.65
C ASP A 110 -14.23 -2.35 10.33
N ASP A 111 -13.90 -3.11 11.38
CA ASP A 111 -14.90 -3.68 12.27
C ASP A 111 -15.13 -2.76 13.48
N SER A 112 -14.04 -2.30 14.10
CA SER A 112 -14.13 -1.34 15.22
C SER A 112 -12.84 -0.56 15.51
N LEU A 113 -11.74 -0.86 14.80
CA LEU A 113 -10.42 -0.32 15.12
C LEU A 113 -10.37 1.21 15.01
N THR A 114 -10.96 1.77 13.96
CA THR A 114 -10.87 3.20 13.64
C THR A 114 -11.44 4.04 14.77
N ASN A 115 -12.65 3.75 15.21
CA ASN A 115 -13.28 4.48 16.32
C ASN A 115 -12.49 4.35 17.63
N LYS A 116 -11.95 3.17 17.93
CA LYS A 116 -11.10 2.97 19.13
C LYS A 116 -9.81 3.80 19.07
N VAL A 117 -9.17 3.88 17.90
CA VAL A 117 -7.96 4.69 17.70
C VAL A 117 -8.28 6.17 17.82
N LEU A 118 -9.36 6.64 17.19
CA LEU A 118 -9.81 8.02 17.30
C LEU A 118 -10.10 8.41 18.76
N ASP A 119 -10.82 7.57 19.50
CA ASP A 119 -11.11 7.79 20.92
C ASP A 119 -9.86 7.78 21.79
N TYR A 120 -8.90 6.89 21.50
CA TYR A 120 -7.62 6.84 22.20
C TYR A 120 -6.82 8.12 22.01
N VAL A 121 -6.67 8.58 20.76
CA VAL A 121 -5.98 9.83 20.42
C VAL A 121 -6.72 11.03 21.01
N GLY A 122 -8.06 11.05 20.93
CA GLY A 122 -8.88 12.09 21.53
C GLY A 122 -8.62 12.22 23.03
N LYS A 123 -8.64 11.10 23.77
CA LYS A 123 -8.30 11.08 25.20
C LYS A 123 -6.91 11.62 25.51
N GLN A 124 -5.91 11.30 24.69
CA GLN A 124 -4.55 11.84 24.85
C GLN A 124 -4.47 13.35 24.65
N GLN A 125 -5.30 13.89 23.74
CA GLN A 125 -5.31 15.32 23.41
C GLN A 125 -6.35 16.12 24.21
N GLY A 126 -7.15 15.47 25.07
CA GLY A 126 -8.23 16.11 25.83
C GLY A 126 -9.43 16.51 24.97
N MET A 127 -9.69 15.81 23.86
CA MET A 127 -10.83 16.03 22.96
C MET A 127 -11.57 14.72 22.66
N SER A 128 -12.71 14.78 21.96
CA SER A 128 -13.43 13.57 21.55
C SER A 128 -12.79 12.93 20.31
N GLY A 129 -13.00 11.62 20.09
CA GLY A 129 -12.57 10.97 18.84
C GLY A 129 -13.20 11.61 17.59
N LYS A 130 -14.42 12.15 17.72
CA LYS A 130 -15.09 12.92 16.67
C LYS A 130 -14.35 14.23 16.33
N ASP A 131 -13.79 14.91 17.33
CA ASP A 131 -12.99 16.12 17.09
C ASP A 131 -11.70 15.77 16.35
N VAL A 132 -11.05 14.66 16.72
CA VAL A 132 -9.87 14.14 16.00
C VAL A 132 -10.22 13.80 14.55
N ALA A 133 -11.34 13.12 14.31
CA ALA A 133 -11.82 12.80 12.96
C ALA A 133 -12.08 14.08 12.14
N ASN A 134 -12.73 15.08 12.73
CA ASN A 134 -12.98 16.38 12.07
C ASN A 134 -11.68 17.12 11.74
N GLN A 135 -10.69 17.07 12.64
CA GLN A 135 -9.37 17.64 12.38
C GLN A 135 -8.67 16.92 11.22
N ALA A 136 -8.69 15.58 11.20
CA ALA A 136 -8.12 14.79 10.11
C ALA A 136 -8.75 15.17 8.75
N LYS A 137 -10.08 15.23 8.69
CA LYS A 137 -10.82 15.68 7.48
C LYS A 137 -10.40 17.08 7.02
N ALA A 138 -10.10 17.98 7.96
CA ALA A 138 -9.66 19.33 7.62
C ALA A 138 -8.21 19.38 7.11
N VAL A 139 -7.33 18.50 7.58
CA VAL A 139 -5.89 18.52 7.24
C VAL A 139 -5.59 17.76 5.95
N VAL A 140 -6.31 16.67 5.65
CA VAL A 140 -6.08 15.81 4.48
C VAL A 140 -5.97 16.59 3.16
N PRO A 141 -6.87 17.53 2.82
CA PRO A 141 -6.77 18.28 1.57
C PRO A 141 -5.45 19.06 1.43
N PHE A 142 -4.93 19.60 2.54
CA PHE A 142 -3.67 20.35 2.54
C PHE A 142 -2.45 19.45 2.33
N GLY A 143 -2.47 18.24 2.90
CA GLY A 143 -1.43 17.23 2.65
C GLY A 143 -1.43 16.81 1.18
N MET A 144 -2.62 16.58 0.62
CA MET A 144 -2.79 16.14 -0.77
C MET A 144 -2.46 17.23 -1.80
N ALA A 145 -2.57 18.52 -1.44
CA ALA A 145 -2.24 19.63 -2.34
C ALA A 145 -0.78 19.56 -2.87
N GLN A 146 0.14 18.94 -2.11
CA GLN A 146 1.53 18.74 -2.52
C GLN A 146 1.69 17.82 -3.74
N LEU A 147 0.71 16.97 -4.02
CA LEU A 147 0.72 16.05 -5.16
C LEU A 147 0.33 16.73 -6.47
N ASN A 148 -0.08 18.01 -6.45
CA ASN A 148 -0.49 18.77 -7.63
C ASN A 148 -1.52 18.03 -8.52
N ASN A 149 -2.44 17.31 -7.87
CA ASN A 149 -3.49 16.52 -8.50
C ASN A 149 -4.85 16.86 -7.86
N PRO A 150 -5.53 17.93 -8.31
CA PRO A 150 -6.75 18.42 -7.66
C PRO A 150 -7.91 17.42 -7.71
N GLU A 151 -7.97 16.59 -8.76
CA GLU A 151 -8.98 15.54 -8.89
C GLU A 151 -8.79 14.46 -7.82
N LEU A 152 -7.56 13.94 -7.68
CA LEU A 152 -7.25 12.99 -6.61
C LEU A 152 -7.44 13.61 -5.23
N THR A 153 -7.03 14.87 -5.02
CA THR A 153 -7.27 15.58 -3.76
C THR A 153 -8.76 15.60 -3.41
N ALA A 154 -9.63 15.87 -4.38
CA ALA A 154 -11.08 15.86 -4.16
C ALA A 154 -11.60 14.45 -3.82
N GLN A 155 -11.16 13.42 -4.56
CA GLN A 155 -11.53 12.02 -4.30
C GLN A 155 -11.10 11.57 -2.90
N VAL A 156 -9.85 11.81 -2.51
CA VAL A 156 -9.32 11.45 -1.19
C VAL A 156 -10.06 12.20 -0.08
N SER A 157 -10.31 13.50 -0.26
CA SER A 157 -11.03 14.30 0.74
C SER A 157 -12.46 13.79 0.94
N ALA A 158 -13.16 13.42 -0.14
CA ALA A 158 -14.49 12.85 -0.08
C ALA A 158 -14.49 11.46 0.56
N ALA A 159 -13.57 10.57 0.16
CA ALA A 159 -13.45 9.21 0.66
C ALA A 159 -13.10 9.20 2.16
N VAL A 160 -12.08 9.96 2.57
CA VAL A 160 -11.72 10.08 3.99
C VAL A 160 -12.85 10.72 4.79
N GLY A 161 -13.55 11.70 4.24
CA GLY A 161 -14.75 12.28 4.85
C GLY A 161 -15.81 11.23 5.15
N LYS A 162 -16.22 10.48 4.12
CA LYS A 162 -17.21 9.41 4.20
C LYS A 162 -16.79 8.32 5.18
N TYR A 163 -15.53 7.86 5.09
CA TYR A 163 -14.98 6.84 5.96
C TYR A 163 -14.93 7.27 7.43
N LEU A 164 -14.46 8.49 7.73
CA LEU A 164 -14.36 8.96 9.13
C LEU A 164 -15.71 9.33 9.75
N ASP A 165 -16.75 9.57 8.93
CA ASP A 165 -18.11 9.80 9.41
C ASP A 165 -18.84 8.49 9.76
N ASP A 166 -18.57 7.43 8.98
CA ASP A 166 -19.12 6.08 9.18
C ASP A 166 -18.08 5.03 8.73
N PRO A 167 -17.15 4.62 9.60
CA PRO A 167 -16.07 3.70 9.22
C PRO A 167 -16.62 2.34 8.80
N GLN A 168 -16.40 1.98 7.53
CA GLN A 168 -16.73 0.65 6.99
C GLN A 168 -15.60 0.14 6.11
N SER A 169 -15.23 0.87 5.07
CA SER A 169 -14.08 0.52 4.24
C SER A 169 -13.43 1.72 3.59
N ILE A 170 -12.12 1.66 3.37
CA ILE A 170 -11.38 2.63 2.57
C ILE A 170 -10.38 1.90 1.69
N GLU A 171 -10.33 2.28 0.42
CA GLU A 171 -9.52 1.61 -0.59
C GLU A 171 -8.73 2.64 -1.40
N ILE A 172 -7.44 2.38 -1.57
CA ILE A 172 -6.56 3.08 -2.51
C ILE A 172 -6.28 2.11 -3.65
N LEU A 173 -6.72 2.48 -4.84
CA LEU A 173 -6.59 1.68 -6.06
C LEU A 173 -5.68 2.40 -7.04
N ALA A 174 -4.72 1.68 -7.62
CA ALA A 174 -3.93 2.10 -8.76
C ALA A 174 -4.20 1.13 -9.91
N GLU A 175 -5.01 1.56 -10.87
CA GLU A 175 -5.43 0.76 -12.03
C GLU A 175 -5.33 1.60 -13.31
N PRO A 176 -4.15 1.63 -13.96
CA PRO A 176 -4.00 2.32 -15.24
C PRO A 176 -4.82 1.62 -16.34
N PRO A 177 -5.29 2.36 -17.36
CA PRO A 177 -6.10 1.80 -18.46
C PRO A 177 -5.32 0.78 -19.33
N ALA A 178 -3.99 0.73 -19.21
CA ALA A 178 -3.13 -0.23 -19.86
C ALA A 178 -1.91 -0.52 -18.98
N ALA A 179 -1.28 -1.68 -19.19
CA ALA A 179 -0.08 -2.05 -18.46
C ALA A 179 1.03 -1.00 -18.64
N VAL A 180 1.63 -0.55 -17.54
CA VAL A 180 2.65 0.51 -17.52
C VAL A 180 4.02 -0.14 -17.32
N PRO A 181 4.95 -0.03 -18.28
CA PRO A 181 6.32 -0.51 -18.07
C PRO A 181 6.99 0.12 -16.84
N PHE A 182 7.64 -0.69 -16.02
CA PHE A 182 8.31 -0.20 -14.80
C PHE A 182 9.39 0.85 -15.11
N ALA A 183 10.05 0.74 -16.26
CA ALA A 183 11.00 1.75 -16.72
C ALA A 183 10.35 3.14 -16.89
N LEU A 184 9.10 3.22 -17.36
CA LEU A 184 8.36 4.48 -17.48
C LEU A 184 7.96 5.02 -16.11
N ILE A 185 7.59 4.14 -15.17
CA ILE A 185 7.31 4.54 -13.78
C ILE A 185 8.56 5.19 -13.17
N MET A 186 9.72 4.55 -13.32
CA MET A 186 10.99 5.10 -12.83
C MET A 186 11.35 6.44 -13.50
N ALA A 187 11.17 6.54 -14.82
CA ALA A 187 11.42 7.79 -15.54
C ALA A 187 10.45 8.91 -15.10
N GLY A 188 9.17 8.58 -14.88
CA GLY A 188 8.17 9.48 -14.33
C GLY A 188 8.52 9.95 -12.92
N ALA A 189 8.98 9.04 -12.06
CA ALA A 189 9.41 9.36 -10.70
C ALA A 189 10.57 10.37 -10.65
N MET A 190 11.53 10.25 -11.59
CA MET A 190 12.69 11.16 -11.65
C MET A 190 12.36 12.51 -12.30
N SER A 191 11.44 12.54 -13.26
CA SER A 191 11.13 13.74 -14.02
C SER A 191 10.02 14.58 -13.38
N ASN A 192 8.91 13.95 -13.01
CA ASN A 192 7.78 14.60 -12.35
C ASN A 192 7.02 13.59 -11.47
N PRO A 193 7.45 13.35 -10.22
CA PRO A 193 6.83 12.36 -9.34
C PRO A 193 5.35 12.64 -9.05
N ALA A 194 4.90 13.90 -9.16
CA ALA A 194 3.50 14.28 -8.98
C ALA A 194 2.56 13.63 -10.02
N ASP A 195 3.03 13.45 -11.27
CA ASP A 195 2.22 12.89 -12.35
C ASP A 195 2.12 11.35 -12.31
N LEU A 196 2.87 10.68 -11.43
CA LEU A 196 2.76 9.23 -11.25
C LEU A 196 1.35 8.82 -10.81
N THR A 197 0.72 9.62 -9.95
CA THR A 197 -0.64 9.35 -9.49
C THR A 197 -1.64 9.31 -10.65
N LYS A 198 -1.46 10.17 -11.66
CA LYS A 198 -2.27 10.16 -12.89
C LYS A 198 -1.91 9.00 -13.80
N THR A 199 -0.61 8.75 -13.97
CA THR A 199 -0.08 7.68 -14.84
C THR A 199 -0.56 6.30 -14.39
N LEU A 200 -0.60 6.08 -13.08
CA LEU A 200 -1.03 4.83 -12.46
C LEU A 200 -2.54 4.76 -12.22
N GLY A 201 -3.32 5.78 -12.63
CA GLY A 201 -4.77 5.79 -12.42
C GLY A 201 -5.16 5.68 -10.95
N VAL A 202 -4.45 6.39 -10.05
CA VAL A 202 -4.70 6.31 -8.61
C VAL A 202 -6.05 6.94 -8.29
N THR A 203 -6.88 6.18 -7.57
CA THR A 203 -8.18 6.61 -7.05
C THR A 203 -8.32 6.18 -5.59
N VAL A 204 -9.20 6.85 -4.85
CA VAL A 204 -9.53 6.48 -3.47
C VAL A 204 -11.03 6.43 -3.30
N LYS A 205 -11.50 5.33 -2.71
CA LYS A 205 -12.90 5.04 -2.47
C LYS A 205 -13.12 4.73 -1.00
N ALA A 206 -14.35 4.96 -0.52
CA ALA A 206 -14.73 4.60 0.84
C ALA A 206 -16.15 4.06 0.86
N ASN A 207 -16.38 3.04 1.69
CA ASN A 207 -17.66 2.39 1.91
C ASN A 207 -18.32 2.01 0.56
N GLU A 208 -17.53 1.35 -0.28
CA GLU A 208 -17.92 0.73 -1.55
C GLU A 208 -17.54 -0.76 -1.48
N ASP A 209 -18.31 -1.60 -2.16
CA ASP A 209 -18.04 -3.05 -2.28
C ASP A 209 -16.98 -3.34 -3.34
#